data_AF-A0A7R7DVC2-F1
#
_entry.id   AF-A0A7R7DVC2-F1
#
_cell.length_a   1.000
_cell.length_b   1.000
_cell.length_c   1.000
_cell.angle_alpha   90.00
_cell.angle_beta   90.00
_cell.angle_gamma   90.00
#
_symmetry.space_group_name_H-M   'P 1'
#
loop_
_entity.id
_entity.type
_entity.pdbx_description
1 polymer ?
#
loop_
_entity_poly.entity_id
_entity_poly.type
_entity_poly.pdbx_seq_one_letter_code
_entity_poly.pdbx_strand_id
1 'polypeptide(L)'
;MTVTAVGAPARRPVSDRTILRAAPWALVAVALVAALAGTGTPAAAIARYGAYWLLAVLLPGTLLHRALRGSTGNLPEDLGYGAVTGLLVELVAWAVAAATGLAPLLWLWPVLAVAPFLAVPRLRRCWRIAAPRPLPVAWSWGVAAVCVGAIAWATGEWAHVPLPPVTANYYPDLLYHLGLVHELTRSMPFRVPQVAGSCCATTTCPTGTSPRPACSPGSIPPSCCSGCGWARSCW
;
A
#
# COMPACT_ATOMS: atom_id res chain seq x y z
N MET A 1 -47.06 -4.13 45.14
CA MET A 1 -45.87 -3.61 44.43
C MET A 1 -44.98 -4.80 44.09
N THR A 2 -45.10 -5.32 42.87
CA THR A 2 -44.30 -6.46 42.39
C THR A 2 -43.25 -5.92 41.43
N VAL A 3 -41.99 -5.93 41.86
CA VAL A 3 -40.84 -5.52 41.06
C VAL A 3 -40.47 -6.68 40.13
N THR A 4 -40.68 -6.52 38.83
CA THR A 4 -40.18 -7.44 37.80
C THR A 4 -38.68 -7.26 37.64
N ALA A 5 -37.91 -8.28 38.04
CA ALA A 5 -36.48 -8.35 37.79
C ALA A 5 -36.19 -8.50 36.29
N VAL A 6 -35.48 -7.54 35.72
CA VAL A 6 -34.94 -7.59 34.36
C VAL A 6 -33.85 -8.66 34.31
N GLY A 7 -34.11 -9.76 33.62
CA GLY A 7 -33.15 -10.85 33.42
C GLY A 7 -31.90 -10.35 32.68
N ALA A 8 -30.72 -10.57 33.28
CA ALA A 8 -29.44 -10.28 32.67
C ALA A 8 -29.26 -11.05 31.35
N PRO A 9 -28.69 -10.46 30.30
CA PRO A 9 -28.49 -11.15 29.03
C PRO A 9 -27.52 -12.31 29.21
N ALA A 10 -28.01 -13.54 29.02
CA ALA A 10 -27.20 -14.74 29.03
C ALA A 10 -26.09 -14.61 27.97
N ARG A 11 -24.82 -14.60 28.41
CA ARG A 11 -23.67 -14.78 27.50
C ARG A 11 -23.81 -16.16 26.85
N ARG A 12 -24.19 -16.19 25.57
CA ARG A 12 -24.14 -17.43 24.80
C ARG A 12 -22.68 -17.91 24.77
N PRO A 13 -22.39 -19.17 25.13
CA PRO A 13 -21.05 -19.71 24.98
C PRO A 13 -20.68 -19.61 23.50
N VAL A 14 -19.57 -18.92 23.21
CA VAL A 14 -18.99 -18.90 21.88
C VAL A 14 -18.65 -20.35 21.55
N SER A 15 -19.36 -20.95 20.58
CA SER A 15 -19.19 -22.35 20.21
C SER A 15 -17.73 -22.64 19.85
N ASP A 16 -17.17 -23.75 20.34
CA ASP A 16 -15.82 -24.25 20.05
C ASP A 16 -15.49 -24.26 18.54
N ARG A 17 -16.50 -24.48 17.70
CA ARG A 17 -16.37 -24.44 16.23
C ARG A 17 -15.98 -23.05 15.70
N THR A 18 -16.38 -21.97 16.36
CA THR A 18 -16.01 -20.60 15.97
C THR A 18 -14.57 -20.31 16.35
N ILE A 19 -14.15 -20.76 17.54
CA ILE A 19 -12.76 -20.63 18.01
C ILE A 19 -11.83 -21.42 17.09
N LEU A 20 -12.15 -22.67 16.76
CA LEU A 20 -11.37 -23.50 15.84
C LEU A 20 -11.26 -22.90 14.43
N ARG A 21 -12.27 -22.15 13.98
CA ARG A 21 -12.24 -21.47 12.68
C ARG A 21 -11.46 -20.15 12.70
N ALA A 22 -11.44 -19.45 13.84
CA ALA A 22 -10.68 -18.22 14.02
C ALA A 22 -9.20 -18.47 14.35
N ALA A 23 -8.89 -19.61 14.98
CA ALA A 23 -7.55 -20.02 15.39
C ALA A 23 -6.47 -19.88 14.31
N PRO A 24 -6.64 -20.38 13.06
CA PRO A 24 -5.60 -20.23 12.04
C PRO A 24 -5.28 -18.76 11.70
N TRP A 25 -6.30 -17.89 11.70
CA TRP A 25 -6.13 -16.47 11.41
C TRP A 25 -5.53 -15.70 12.58
N ALA A 26 -5.91 -16.08 13.81
CA ALA A 26 -5.29 -15.57 15.02
C ALA A 26 -3.80 -15.93 15.06
N LEU A 27 -3.43 -17.16 14.66
CA LEU A 27 -2.04 -17.58 14.54
C LEU A 27 -1.26 -16.69 13.56
N VAL A 28 -1.79 -16.42 12.38
CA VAL A 28 -1.14 -15.53 11.39
C VAL A 28 -0.96 -14.12 11.96
N ALA A 29 -1.98 -13.56 12.60
CA ALA A 29 -1.92 -12.22 13.18
C ALA A 29 -0.88 -12.15 14.31
N VAL A 30 -0.88 -13.13 15.22
CA VAL A 30 0.09 -13.22 16.32
C VAL A 30 1.51 -13.41 15.78
N ALA A 31 1.70 -14.28 14.79
CA ALA A 31 3.01 -14.50 14.17
C ALA A 31 3.56 -13.22 13.54
N LEU A 32 2.71 -12.46 12.81
CA LEU A 32 3.11 -11.19 12.21
C LEU A 32 3.49 -10.15 13.28
N VAL A 33 2.66 -9.98 14.31
CA VAL A 33 2.94 -9.03 15.41
C VAL A 33 4.19 -9.43 16.17
N ALA A 34 4.39 -10.73 16.44
CA ALA A 34 5.59 -11.24 17.10
C ALA A 34 6.85 -11.00 16.25
N ALA A 35 6.79 -11.24 14.95
CA ALA A 35 7.89 -10.96 14.03
C ALA A 35 8.26 -9.47 14.02
N LEU A 36 7.27 -8.57 13.93
CA LEU A 36 7.46 -7.12 13.98
C LEU A 36 7.99 -6.64 15.34
N ALA A 37 7.52 -7.22 16.44
CA ALA A 37 8.05 -6.92 17.76
C ALA A 37 9.51 -7.40 17.91
N GLY A 38 9.84 -8.54 17.30
CA GLY A 38 11.19 -9.10 17.27
C GLY A 38 12.23 -8.20 16.58
N THR A 39 11.81 -7.33 15.66
CA THR A 39 12.69 -6.33 15.03
C THR A 39 12.92 -5.08 15.90
N GLY A 40 12.33 -5.02 17.10
CA GLY A 40 12.40 -3.85 17.98
C GLY A 40 11.41 -2.74 17.60
N THR A 41 10.43 -3.02 16.73
CA THR A 41 9.44 -2.02 16.32
C THR A 41 8.53 -1.66 17.51
N PRO A 42 8.30 -0.36 17.82
CA PRO A 42 7.42 0.02 18.91
C PRO A 42 5.99 -0.48 18.69
N ALA A 43 5.37 -1.05 19.73
CA ALA A 43 4.00 -1.57 19.66
C ALA A 43 2.98 -0.53 19.19
N ALA A 44 3.18 0.75 19.56
CA ALA A 44 2.34 1.85 19.10
C ALA A 44 2.43 2.09 17.59
N ALA A 45 3.61 1.87 16.98
CA ALA A 45 3.79 1.99 15.53
C ALA A 45 3.08 0.83 14.80
N ILE A 46 3.22 -0.40 15.33
CA ILE A 46 2.51 -1.58 14.81
C ILE A 46 0.99 -1.35 14.86
N ALA A 47 0.48 -0.87 15.99
CA ALA A 47 -0.95 -0.60 16.16
C ALA A 47 -1.45 0.51 15.24
N ARG A 48 -0.71 1.63 15.09
CA ARG A 48 -1.06 2.72 14.18
C ARG A 48 -1.07 2.26 12.72
N TYR A 49 -0.06 1.51 12.30
CA TYR A 49 0.00 0.97 10.94
C TYR A 49 -1.12 -0.04 10.70
N GLY A 50 -1.39 -0.92 11.66
CA GLY A 50 -2.52 -1.85 11.59
C GLY A 50 -3.85 -1.13 11.47
N ALA A 51 -4.08 -0.08 12.26
CA ALA A 51 -5.29 0.73 12.17
C ALA A 51 -5.41 1.43 10.81
N TYR A 52 -4.31 2.01 10.31
CA TYR A 52 -4.27 2.57 8.96
C TYR A 52 -4.63 1.52 7.90
N TRP A 53 -3.99 0.36 7.93
CA TRP A 53 -4.24 -0.71 6.97
C TRP A 53 -5.70 -1.17 6.96
N LEU A 54 -6.27 -1.37 8.16
CA LEU A 54 -7.66 -1.81 8.28
C LEU A 54 -8.65 -0.75 7.81
N LEU A 55 -8.45 0.52 8.19
CA LEU A 55 -9.43 1.58 7.92
C LEU A 55 -9.27 2.21 6.53
N ALA A 56 -8.03 2.41 6.09
CA ALA A 56 -7.72 3.07 4.84
C ALA A 56 -7.70 2.09 3.66
N VAL A 57 -7.28 0.83 3.85
CA VAL A 57 -7.11 -0.09 2.71
C VAL A 57 -8.17 -1.20 2.74
N LEU A 58 -8.22 -1.95 3.84
CA LEU A 58 -9.02 -3.17 3.93
C LEU A 58 -10.52 -2.86 3.90
N LEU A 59 -10.97 -1.88 4.68
CA LEU A 59 -12.38 -1.52 4.78
C LEU A 59 -12.95 -1.00 3.45
N PRO A 60 -12.37 0.03 2.78
CA PRO A 60 -12.90 0.47 1.50
C PRO A 60 -12.79 -0.60 0.41
N GLY A 61 -11.68 -1.35 0.38
CA GLY A 61 -11.47 -2.42 -0.59
C GLY A 61 -12.49 -3.55 -0.46
N THR A 62 -12.75 -4.02 0.76
CA THR A 62 -13.76 -5.06 1.02
C THR A 62 -15.17 -4.61 0.66
N LEU A 63 -15.54 -3.37 0.98
CA LEU A 63 -16.85 -2.80 0.62
C LEU A 63 -17.02 -2.72 -0.89
N LEU A 64 -16.01 -2.24 -1.61
CA LEU A 64 -16.03 -2.12 -3.05
C LEU A 64 -16.05 -3.49 -3.74
N HIS A 65 -15.25 -4.44 -3.26
CA HIS A 65 -15.27 -5.81 -3.75
C HIS A 65 -16.67 -6.43 -3.63
N ARG A 66 -17.31 -6.28 -2.46
CA ARG A 66 -18.67 -6.78 -2.21
C ARG A 66 -19.73 -6.05 -3.02
N ALA A 67 -19.52 -4.77 -3.35
CA ALA A 67 -20.43 -4.04 -4.23
C ALA A 67 -20.39 -4.56 -5.66
N LEU A 68 -19.21 -4.96 -6.15
CA LEU A 68 -19.00 -5.39 -7.53
C LEU A 68 -19.33 -6.87 -7.75
N ARG A 69 -18.95 -7.77 -6.83
CA ARG A 69 -19.12 -9.23 -7.00
C ARG A 69 -20.10 -9.89 -6.04
N GLY A 70 -20.62 -9.15 -5.06
CA GLY A 70 -21.33 -9.76 -3.93
C GLY A 70 -20.36 -10.37 -2.91
N SER A 71 -20.90 -10.93 -1.82
CA SER A 71 -20.11 -11.62 -0.79
C SER A 71 -19.94 -13.08 -1.14
N THR A 72 -18.72 -13.61 -0.98
CA THR A 72 -18.43 -15.04 -1.16
C THR A 72 -19.01 -15.92 -0.06
N GLY A 73 -19.44 -15.31 1.05
CA GLY A 73 -19.97 -16.02 2.22
C GLY A 73 -18.91 -16.36 3.27
N ASN A 74 -17.64 -16.03 3.03
CA ASN A 74 -16.55 -16.28 3.97
C ASN A 74 -15.77 -14.99 4.29
N LEU A 75 -15.61 -14.68 5.58
CA LEU A 75 -14.97 -13.44 6.02
C LEU A 75 -13.50 -13.34 5.57
N PRO A 76 -12.61 -14.31 5.88
CA PRO A 76 -11.19 -14.19 5.53
C PRO A 76 -10.93 -14.05 4.03
N GLU A 77 -11.74 -14.72 3.21
CA GLU A 77 -11.61 -14.68 1.75
C GLU A 77 -12.08 -13.33 1.18
N ASP A 78 -13.24 -12.83 1.65
CA ASP A 78 -13.70 -11.48 1.35
C ASP A 78 -12.67 -10.42 1.78
N LEU A 79 -12.00 -10.60 2.94
CA LEU A 79 -10.94 -9.70 3.42
C LEU A 79 -9.69 -9.77 2.53
N GLY A 80 -9.31 -10.96 2.08
CA GLY A 80 -8.17 -11.14 1.16
C GLY A 80 -8.41 -10.45 -0.19
N TYR A 81 -9.54 -10.72 -0.84
CA TYR A 81 -9.91 -10.06 -2.09
C TYR A 81 -10.16 -8.56 -1.90
N GLY A 82 -10.71 -8.18 -0.76
CA GLY A 82 -10.89 -6.80 -0.35
C GLY A 82 -9.56 -6.05 -0.22
N ALA A 83 -8.54 -6.67 0.37
CA ALA A 83 -7.20 -6.07 0.47
C ALA A 83 -6.61 -5.78 -0.91
N VAL A 84 -6.66 -6.75 -1.83
CA VAL A 84 -6.13 -6.60 -3.19
C VAL A 84 -6.87 -5.52 -3.97
N THR A 85 -8.20 -5.49 -3.87
CA THR A 85 -9.01 -4.45 -4.52
C THR A 85 -8.79 -3.07 -3.92
N GLY A 86 -8.63 -2.97 -2.60
CA GLY A 86 -8.28 -1.74 -1.90
C GLY A 86 -6.95 -1.18 -2.40
N LEU A 87 -5.91 -2.01 -2.45
CA LEU A 87 -4.59 -1.63 -2.97
C LEU A 87 -4.64 -1.21 -4.45
N LEU A 88 -5.40 -1.94 -5.28
CA LEU A 88 -5.54 -1.59 -6.70
C LEU A 88 -6.20 -0.21 -6.86
N VAL A 89 -7.23 0.06 -6.09
CA VAL A 89 -7.97 1.34 -6.17
C VAL A 89 -7.15 2.48 -5.58
N GLU A 90 -6.42 2.23 -4.49
CA GLU A 90 -5.47 3.20 -3.93
C GLU A 90 -4.38 3.54 -4.96
N LEU A 91 -3.86 2.56 -5.68
CA LEU A 91 -2.88 2.78 -6.75
C LEU A 91 -3.45 3.62 -7.90
N VAL A 92 -4.69 3.35 -8.31
CA VAL A 92 -5.37 4.15 -9.34
C VAL A 92 -5.63 5.58 -8.85
N ALA A 93 -6.11 5.74 -7.62
CA ALA A 93 -6.33 7.04 -7.01
C ALA A 93 -5.04 7.83 -6.92
N TRP A 94 -3.93 7.18 -6.55
CA TRP A 94 -2.60 7.76 -6.55
C TRP A 94 -2.17 8.21 -7.95
N ALA A 95 -2.33 7.37 -8.97
CA ALA A 95 -1.97 7.70 -10.34
C ALA A 95 -2.75 8.92 -10.86
N VAL A 96 -4.05 8.99 -10.58
CA VAL A 96 -4.91 10.13 -10.95
C VAL A 96 -4.51 11.40 -10.19
N ALA A 97 -4.27 11.31 -8.88
CA ALA A 97 -3.84 12.43 -8.07
C ALA A 97 -2.46 12.96 -8.50
N ALA A 98 -1.53 12.06 -8.83
CA ALA A 98 -0.21 12.41 -9.33
C ALA A 98 -0.29 13.10 -10.70
N ALA A 99 -1.13 12.60 -11.62
CA ALA A 99 -1.32 13.20 -12.93
C ALA A 99 -2.01 14.58 -12.89
N THR A 100 -2.84 14.82 -11.87
CA THR A 100 -3.60 16.08 -11.71
C THR A 100 -2.95 17.08 -10.76
N GLY A 101 -1.82 16.73 -10.14
CA GLY A 101 -1.19 17.57 -9.11
C GLY A 101 -1.94 17.62 -7.78
N LEU A 102 -2.94 16.73 -7.59
CA LEU A 102 -3.75 16.61 -6.37
C LEU A 102 -3.20 15.58 -5.37
N ALA A 103 -1.93 15.21 -5.49
CA ALA A 103 -1.23 14.34 -4.55
C ALA A 103 -1.46 14.69 -3.05
N PRO A 104 -1.48 15.97 -2.60
CA PRO A 104 -1.74 16.27 -1.18
C PRO A 104 -3.16 15.93 -0.73
N LEU A 105 -4.10 15.69 -1.65
CA LEU A 105 -5.48 15.32 -1.33
C LEU A 105 -5.66 13.80 -1.18
N LEU A 106 -4.62 13.01 -1.42
CA LEU A 106 -4.72 11.55 -1.42
C LEU A 106 -5.21 11.00 -0.08
N TRP A 107 -4.87 11.63 1.05
CA TRP A 107 -5.32 11.17 2.36
C TRP A 107 -6.85 11.14 2.52
N LEU A 108 -7.61 11.86 1.68
CA LEU A 108 -9.08 11.80 1.64
C LEU A 108 -9.64 10.61 0.84
N TRP A 109 -8.82 9.88 0.09
CA TRP A 109 -9.28 8.76 -0.73
C TRP A 109 -10.11 7.73 0.04
N PRO A 110 -9.75 7.27 1.28
CA PRO A 110 -10.57 6.30 1.98
C PRO A 110 -11.92 6.91 2.40
N VAL A 111 -11.95 8.21 2.70
CA VAL A 111 -13.20 8.92 2.99
C VAL A 111 -14.09 8.94 1.75
N LEU A 112 -13.53 9.26 0.57
CA LEU A 112 -14.25 9.24 -0.70
C LEU A 112 -14.76 7.85 -1.06
N ALA A 113 -13.99 6.80 -0.76
CA ALA A 113 -14.39 5.42 -1.00
C ALA A 113 -15.51 4.96 -0.05
N VAL A 114 -15.48 5.35 1.24
CA VAL A 114 -16.43 4.88 2.27
C VAL A 114 -17.69 5.75 2.34
N ALA A 115 -17.59 7.06 2.11
CA ALA A 115 -18.72 8.00 2.14
C ALA A 115 -19.95 7.54 1.32
N PRO A 116 -19.85 7.06 0.06
CA PRO A 116 -21.01 6.61 -0.70
C PRO A 116 -21.70 5.39 -0.06
N PHE A 117 -20.95 4.50 0.59
CA PHE A 117 -21.52 3.35 1.30
C PHE A 117 -22.26 3.76 2.58
N LEU A 118 -21.86 4.86 3.23
CA LEU A 118 -22.56 5.41 4.38
C LEU A 118 -23.82 6.17 3.96
N ALA A 119 -23.74 6.93 2.87
CA ALA A 119 -24.85 7.75 2.34
C ALA A 119 -25.98 6.90 1.76
N VAL A 120 -25.67 5.79 1.07
CA VAL A 120 -26.68 4.98 0.38
C VAL A 120 -27.12 3.78 1.22
N PRO A 121 -28.36 3.75 1.76
CA PRO A 121 -28.83 2.68 2.64
C PRO A 121 -28.91 1.32 1.95
N ARG A 122 -29.03 1.27 0.61
CA ARG A 122 -28.97 0.03 -0.17
C ARG A 122 -27.57 -0.60 -0.17
N LEU A 123 -26.50 0.21 -0.15
CA LEU A 123 -25.12 -0.28 -0.09
C LEU A 123 -24.70 -0.69 1.33
N ARG A 124 -25.43 -0.28 2.37
CA ARG A 124 -25.24 -0.80 3.74
C ARG A 124 -25.45 -2.32 3.83
N ARG A 125 -26.14 -2.92 2.85
CA ARG A 125 -26.25 -4.38 2.74
C ARG A 125 -24.88 -5.04 2.50
N CYS A 126 -23.94 -4.37 1.83
CA CYS A 126 -22.58 -4.87 1.58
C CYS A 126 -21.74 -5.01 2.86
N TRP A 127 -22.16 -4.37 3.96
CA TRP A 127 -21.49 -4.50 5.26
C TRP A 127 -21.75 -5.87 5.90
N ARG A 128 -22.87 -6.51 5.56
CA ARG A 128 -23.29 -7.79 6.12
C ARG A 128 -23.09 -8.92 5.12
N ILE A 129 -22.62 -10.06 5.62
CA ILE A 129 -22.60 -11.30 4.83
C ILE A 129 -24.03 -11.84 4.81
N ALA A 130 -24.60 -11.92 3.61
CA ALA A 130 -25.99 -12.36 3.43
C ALA A 130 -26.17 -13.87 3.60
N ALA A 131 -25.18 -14.68 3.19
CA ALA A 131 -25.24 -16.14 3.26
C ALA A 131 -23.85 -16.73 3.64
N PRO A 132 -23.60 -17.03 4.93
CA PRO A 132 -22.33 -17.60 5.36
C PRO A 132 -22.08 -18.99 4.73
N ARG A 133 -20.95 -19.15 4.05
CA ARG A 133 -20.47 -20.42 3.48
C ARG A 133 -19.09 -20.71 4.05
N PRO A 134 -19.01 -21.38 5.20
CA PRO A 134 -17.73 -21.60 5.87
C PRO A 134 -16.87 -22.59 5.09
N LEU A 135 -15.60 -22.23 4.88
CA LEU A 135 -14.61 -23.11 4.29
C LEU A 135 -14.27 -24.30 5.22
N PRO A 136 -13.77 -25.42 4.66
CA PRO A 136 -13.19 -26.50 5.44
C PRO A 136 -12.07 -25.99 6.36
N VAL A 137 -12.06 -26.44 7.62
CA VAL A 137 -11.07 -25.99 8.62
C VAL A 137 -9.65 -26.33 8.18
N ALA A 138 -9.43 -27.51 7.59
CA ALA A 138 -8.14 -27.93 7.05
C ALA A 138 -7.59 -26.97 5.98
N TRP A 139 -8.47 -26.44 5.10
CA TRP A 139 -8.07 -25.47 4.10
C TRP A 139 -7.57 -24.15 4.73
N SER A 140 -8.28 -23.68 5.77
CA SER A 140 -7.90 -22.47 6.49
C SER A 140 -6.54 -22.63 7.18
N TRP A 141 -6.24 -23.83 7.70
CA TRP A 141 -4.92 -24.16 8.24
C TRP A 141 -3.83 -24.23 7.17
N GLY A 142 -4.14 -24.76 5.99
CA GLY A 142 -3.21 -24.77 4.86
C GLY A 142 -2.81 -23.35 4.43
N VAL A 143 -3.80 -22.46 4.27
CA VAL A 143 -3.54 -21.04 3.95
C VAL A 143 -2.76 -20.35 5.07
N ALA A 144 -3.15 -20.58 6.33
CA ALA A 144 -2.44 -20.00 7.47
C ALA A 144 -0.98 -20.47 7.54
N ALA A 145 -0.70 -21.75 7.28
CA ALA A 145 0.66 -22.28 7.24
C ALA A 145 1.50 -21.59 6.15
N VAL A 146 0.93 -21.36 4.95
CA VAL A 146 1.60 -20.59 3.88
C VAL A 146 1.87 -19.16 4.32
N CYS A 147 0.90 -18.47 4.93
CA CYS A 147 1.09 -17.11 5.44
C CYS A 147 2.16 -17.04 6.53
N VAL A 148 2.15 -17.96 7.50
CA VAL A 148 3.17 -18.04 8.56
C VAL A 148 4.54 -18.35 7.96
N GLY A 149 4.63 -19.24 6.98
CA GLY A 149 5.87 -19.52 6.25
C GLY A 149 6.41 -18.27 5.53
N ALA A 150 5.55 -17.50 4.87
CA ALA A 150 5.94 -16.24 4.24
C ALA A 150 6.40 -15.19 5.27
N ILE A 151 5.75 -15.11 6.45
CA ILE A 151 6.18 -14.23 7.55
C ILE A 151 7.55 -14.68 8.08
N ALA A 152 7.76 -15.98 8.28
CA ALA A 152 9.02 -16.53 8.75
C ALA A 152 10.16 -16.23 7.76
N TRP A 153 9.92 -16.42 6.46
CA TRP A 153 10.86 -16.02 5.42
C TRP A 153 11.18 -14.53 5.51
N ALA A 154 10.16 -13.66 5.50
CA ALA A 154 10.35 -12.21 5.56
C ALA A 154 11.11 -11.77 6.82
N THR A 155 10.87 -12.43 7.97
CA THR A 155 11.59 -12.18 9.21
C THR A 155 13.07 -12.52 9.09
N GLY A 156 13.40 -13.61 8.39
CA GLY A 156 14.79 -13.96 8.06
C GLY A 156 15.47 -12.88 7.22
N GLU A 157 14.79 -12.39 6.18
CA GLU A 157 15.30 -11.29 5.35
C GLU A 157 15.52 -10.00 6.17
N TRP A 158 14.58 -9.66 7.06
CA TRP A 158 14.72 -8.47 7.92
C TRP A 158 15.94 -8.55 8.84
N ALA A 159 16.31 -9.76 9.30
CA ALA A 159 17.51 -9.95 10.11
C ALA A 159 18.80 -9.66 9.34
N HIS A 160 18.79 -9.76 8.00
CA HIS A 160 19.94 -9.45 7.15
C HIS A 160 20.08 -7.95 6.83
N VAL A 161 19.07 -7.13 7.14
CA VAL A 161 19.05 -5.69 6.84
C VAL A 161 18.89 -4.91 8.15
N PRO A 162 19.97 -4.75 8.95
CA PRO A 162 19.87 -4.07 10.23
C PRO A 162 19.47 -2.60 10.01
N LEU A 163 18.60 -2.12 10.89
CA LEU A 163 18.20 -0.71 10.92
C LEU A 163 19.41 0.17 11.30
N PRO A 164 19.48 1.42 10.82
CA PRO A 164 20.49 2.39 11.25
C PRO A 164 20.55 2.46 12.79
N PRO A 165 21.73 2.63 13.41
CA PRO A 165 22.96 3.27 12.89
C PRO A 165 23.99 2.31 12.26
N VAL A 166 23.68 1.01 12.16
CA VAL A 166 24.62 0.04 11.58
C VAL A 166 24.71 0.29 10.08
N THR A 167 25.91 0.60 9.59
CA THR A 167 26.16 0.69 8.14
C THR A 167 26.16 -0.72 7.55
N ALA A 168 24.98 -1.18 7.15
CA ALA A 168 24.84 -2.39 6.33
C ALA A 168 25.41 -2.13 4.93
N ASN A 169 25.78 -3.21 4.22
CA ASN A 169 25.97 -3.13 2.77
C ASN A 169 24.63 -2.73 2.14
N TYR A 170 24.52 -1.46 1.73
CA TYR A 170 23.38 -1.01 0.97
C TYR A 170 23.34 -1.78 -0.34
N TYR A 171 22.20 -2.40 -0.64
CA TYR A 171 21.98 -2.98 -1.96
C TYR A 171 22.27 -1.89 -3.01
N PRO A 172 23.15 -2.11 -4.00
CA PRO A 172 23.59 -1.05 -4.91
C PRO A 172 22.43 -0.33 -5.58
N ASP A 173 21.37 -1.05 -5.93
CA ASP A 173 20.20 -0.46 -6.58
C ASP A 173 19.31 0.30 -5.59
N LEU A 174 19.48 0.19 -4.28
CA LEU A 174 18.64 0.90 -3.31
C LEU A 174 18.73 2.41 -3.50
N LEU A 175 19.94 2.94 -3.71
CA LEU A 175 20.16 4.37 -3.97
C LEU A 175 19.52 4.79 -5.30
N TYR A 176 19.57 3.92 -6.30
CA TYR A 176 18.89 4.14 -7.57
C TYR A 176 17.36 4.20 -7.42
N HIS A 177 16.76 3.24 -6.71
CA HIS A 177 15.32 3.21 -6.43
C HIS A 177 14.88 4.43 -5.61
N LEU A 178 15.66 4.85 -4.61
CA LEU A 178 15.38 6.06 -3.83
C LEU A 178 15.42 7.32 -4.70
N GLY A 179 16.37 7.41 -5.64
CA GLY A 179 16.43 8.49 -6.62
C GLY A 179 15.18 8.53 -7.52
N LEU A 180 14.73 7.38 -8.01
CA LEU A 180 13.49 7.28 -8.80
C LEU A 180 12.25 7.68 -7.99
N VAL A 181 12.13 7.22 -6.73
CA VAL A 181 11.00 7.58 -5.85
C VAL A 181 11.00 9.07 -5.54
N HIS A 182 12.17 9.68 -5.35
CA HIS A 182 12.29 11.12 -5.16
C HIS A 182 11.80 11.90 -6.39
N GLU A 183 12.20 11.50 -7.59
CA GLU A 183 11.73 12.15 -8.82
C GLU A 183 10.22 11.97 -9.03
N LEU A 184 9.69 10.76 -8.78
CA LEU A 184 8.26 10.46 -8.84
C LEU A 184 7.41 11.28 -7.86
N THR A 185 7.96 11.60 -6.69
CA THR A 185 7.27 12.43 -5.69
C THR A 185 7.37 13.92 -5.96
N ARG A 186 8.39 14.35 -6.72
CA ARG A 186 8.61 15.76 -7.07
C ARG A 186 7.92 16.19 -8.37
N SER A 187 7.92 15.35 -9.41
CA SER A 187 7.43 15.75 -10.74
C SER A 187 6.77 14.62 -11.54
N MET A 188 5.67 14.97 -12.22
CA MET A 188 5.01 14.14 -13.22
C MET A 188 4.82 14.97 -14.50
N PRO A 189 5.35 14.53 -15.67
CA PRO A 189 6.06 13.27 -15.94
C PRO A 189 7.45 13.21 -15.29
N PHE A 190 7.85 12.01 -14.85
CA PHE A 190 9.10 11.79 -14.12
C PHE A 190 10.33 12.00 -15.02
N ARG A 191 11.40 12.54 -14.44
CA ARG A 191 12.71 12.59 -15.08
C ARG A 191 13.55 11.45 -14.53
N VAL A 192 14.26 10.75 -15.40
CA VAL A 192 15.19 9.70 -14.96
C VAL A 192 16.43 10.41 -14.39
N PRO A 193 16.75 10.23 -13.10
CA PRO A 193 17.80 11.02 -12.45
C PRO A 193 19.18 10.78 -13.06
N GLN A 194 19.45 9.61 -13.66
CA GLN A 194 20.74 9.35 -14.32
C GLN A 194 20.94 10.13 -15.62
N VAL A 195 19.86 10.65 -16.24
CA VAL A 195 19.93 11.43 -17.48
C VAL A 195 19.57 12.89 -17.27
N ALA A 196 19.32 13.29 -16.01
CA ALA A 196 19.20 14.70 -15.66
C ALA A 196 20.51 15.43 -16.02
N GLY A 197 20.46 16.27 -17.06
CA GLY A 197 21.64 16.96 -17.61
C GLY A 197 22.07 16.50 -19.01
N SER A 198 21.63 15.35 -19.52
CA SER A 198 21.90 14.92 -20.90
C SER A 198 20.85 15.46 -21.88
N CYS A 199 20.74 16.79 -21.97
CA CYS A 199 19.96 17.45 -23.03
C CYS A 199 20.66 17.46 -24.40
N CYS A 200 21.75 16.72 -24.62
CA CYS A 200 22.51 16.78 -25.88
C CYS A 200 23.00 15.41 -26.34
N ALA A 201 22.10 14.49 -26.68
CA ALA A 201 22.48 13.28 -27.42
C ALA A 201 21.62 13.01 -28.66
N THR A 202 20.38 13.51 -28.72
CA THR A 202 19.43 13.10 -29.78
C THR A 202 19.19 14.15 -30.86
N THR A 203 19.82 15.33 -30.80
CA THR A 203 19.88 16.22 -31.97
C THR A 203 21.31 16.18 -32.49
N THR A 204 21.47 15.59 -33.67
CA THR A 204 22.69 15.56 -34.47
C THR A 204 23.44 16.89 -34.33
N CYS A 205 24.58 16.89 -33.63
CA CYS A 205 25.52 17.98 -33.78
C CYS A 205 25.90 18.01 -35.27
N PRO A 206 25.71 19.14 -35.99
CA PRO A 206 26.15 19.21 -37.36
C PRO A 206 27.63 18.89 -37.39
N THR A 207 28.00 17.89 -38.18
CA THR A 207 29.37 17.48 -38.48
C THR A 207 30.07 18.62 -39.22
N GLY A 208 30.45 19.65 -38.48
CA GLY A 208 31.21 20.80 -38.93
C GLY A 208 32.52 20.87 -38.17
N THR A 209 33.53 20.19 -38.74
CA THR A 209 34.97 20.45 -38.62
C THR A 209 35.41 21.59 -37.69
N SER A 210 35.52 21.34 -36.39
CA SER A 210 36.48 22.02 -35.51
C SER A 210 36.63 21.29 -34.17
N PRO A 211 37.86 21.06 -33.66
CA PRO A 211 38.05 20.53 -32.31
C PRO A 211 37.89 21.68 -31.30
N ARG A 212 36.78 21.68 -30.53
CA ARG A 212 36.60 22.62 -29.41
C ARG A 212 36.00 21.93 -28.17
N PRO A 213 36.26 22.51 -26.98
CA PRO A 213 36.66 21.80 -25.77
C PRO A 213 35.47 21.24 -24.99
N ALA A 214 35.78 20.28 -24.13
CA ALA A 214 34.86 19.61 -23.21
C ALA A 214 33.88 20.59 -22.55
N CYS A 215 32.59 20.26 -22.62
CA CYS A 215 31.54 20.92 -21.85
C CYS A 215 31.89 20.87 -20.36
N SER A 216 32.36 21.98 -19.80
CA SER A 216 32.51 22.12 -18.35
C SER A 216 31.15 22.36 -17.69
N PRO A 217 30.88 21.73 -16.54
CA PRO A 217 29.63 21.89 -15.80
C PRO A 217 29.60 23.26 -15.14
N GLY A 218 29.08 24.27 -15.83
CA GLY A 218 29.01 25.63 -15.30
C GLY A 218 28.65 26.72 -16.29
N SER A 219 28.66 26.43 -17.60
CA SER A 219 28.23 27.39 -18.62
C SER A 219 27.39 26.67 -19.69
N ILE A 220 26.09 26.57 -19.45
CA ILE A 220 25.15 26.19 -20.51
C ILE A 220 24.80 27.47 -21.26
N PRO A 221 25.28 27.69 -22.49
CA PRO A 221 24.87 28.85 -23.27
C PRO A 221 23.37 28.76 -23.59
N PRO A 222 22.62 29.88 -23.50
CA PRO A 222 21.16 29.90 -23.71
C PRO A 222 20.74 29.45 -25.12
N SER A 223 21.66 29.39 -26.08
CA SER A 223 21.44 28.89 -27.43
C SER A 223 21.16 27.38 -27.50
N CYS A 224 21.49 26.60 -26.46
CA CYS A 224 21.08 25.18 -26.41
C CYS A 224 19.61 25.00 -26.02
N CYS A 225 18.96 26.01 -25.43
CA CYS A 225 17.58 25.92 -24.95
C CYS A 225 16.53 26.32 -26.00
N SER A 226 16.91 27.01 -27.09
CA SER A 226 15.95 27.58 -28.06
C SER A 226 15.27 26.54 -28.96
N GLY A 227 15.74 25.29 -28.98
CA GLY A 227 15.12 24.18 -29.73
C GLY A 227 14.13 23.33 -28.95
N CYS A 228 14.12 23.44 -27.61
CA CYS A 228 13.17 22.72 -26.76
C CYS A 228 12.00 23.64 -26.46
N GLY A 229 10.81 23.31 -26.98
CA GLY A 229 9.55 24.08 -26.82
C GLY A 229 9.02 24.25 -25.39
N TRP A 230 9.87 24.18 -24.37
CA TRP A 230 9.59 24.30 -22.95
C TRP A 230 10.49 25.39 -22.33
N ALA A 231 10.43 26.60 -22.89
CA ALA A 231 11.21 27.76 -22.46
C ALA A 231 10.77 28.41 -21.13
N ARG A 232 9.97 27.73 -20.29
CA ARG A 232 9.39 28.33 -19.07
C ARG A 232 9.88 27.75 -17.74
N SER A 233 10.92 26.93 -17.73
CA SER A 233 11.39 26.28 -16.49
C SER A 233 12.90 26.22 -16.35
N CYS A 234 13.58 27.30 -16.75
CA CYS A 234 14.99 27.55 -16.44
C CYS A 234 15.11 28.80 -15.56
N TRP A 235 14.48 28.76 -14.38
CA TRP A 235 14.81 29.57 -13.21
C TRP A 235 14.48 28.72 -11.98
#